data_AF-A0A355DJC4-F1
#
_entry.id   AF-A0A355DJC4-F1
#
_cell.length_a   1.000
_cell.length_b   1.000
_cell.length_c   1.000
_cell.angle_alpha   90.00
_cell.angle_beta   90.00
_cell.angle_gamma   90.00
#
_symmetry.space_group_name_H-M   'P 1'
#
loop_
_entity.id
_entity.type
_entity.pdbx_description
1 polymer ?
#
loop_
_entity_poly.entity_id
_entity_poly.type
_entity_poly.pdbx_seq_one_letter_code
_entity_poly.pdbx_strand_id
1 'polypeptide(L)'
;MPETLTLPKPVSAAEFYRFIRERIDYEETLLNQRVIWLIFSQSFLVSAYAIILNSPPEPKSPMYSDLQSCLIWLLPVLSLILSIIIYVSVISALSHIAQLRESYETYPKDDTIDRFPMMNETSFIRRLGGLPPILVPLLFIGAWAFLLIKELA
;
A
#
# COMPACT_ATOMS: atom_id res chain seq x y z
N MET A 1 -0.53 -23.81 20.11
CA MET A 1 0.89 -24.23 20.06
C MET A 1 1.54 -23.42 18.95
N PRO A 2 2.60 -22.64 19.19
CA PRO A 2 3.31 -22.00 18.10
C PRO A 2 4.05 -23.10 17.32
N GLU A 3 3.82 -23.18 16.01
CA GLU A 3 4.67 -23.96 15.11
C GLU A 3 6.08 -23.40 15.23
N THR A 4 6.94 -24.13 15.94
CA THR A 4 8.38 -23.92 15.90
C THR A 4 8.82 -24.23 14.48
N LEU A 5 9.04 -23.19 13.68
CA LEU A 5 9.74 -23.25 12.40
C LEU A 5 11.07 -23.97 12.62
N THR A 6 11.07 -25.28 12.36
CA THR A 6 12.29 -26.08 12.32
C THR A 6 13.08 -25.57 11.13
N LEU A 7 14.08 -24.72 11.40
CA LEU A 7 15.00 -24.21 10.40
C LEU A 7 15.62 -25.43 9.68
N PRO A 8 15.42 -25.56 8.35
CA PRO A 8 16.06 -26.64 7.61
C PRO A 8 17.58 -26.46 7.65
N LYS A 9 18.30 -27.58 7.47
CA LYS A 9 19.77 -27.73 7.28
C LYS A 9 20.44 -26.45 6.79
N PRO A 10 21.69 -26.15 7.24
CA PRO A 10 22.38 -24.89 6.91
C PRO A 10 22.30 -24.66 5.40
N VAL A 11 21.41 -23.74 5.04
CA VAL A 11 21.14 -23.35 3.66
C VAL A 11 22.43 -22.68 3.20
N SER A 12 22.94 -23.06 2.03
CA SER A 12 24.12 -22.41 1.46
C SER A 12 23.88 -20.90 1.45
N ALA A 13 24.89 -20.10 1.81
CA ALA A 13 24.85 -18.65 1.75
C ALA A 13 24.19 -18.10 0.47
N ALA A 14 24.46 -18.77 -0.67
CA ALA A 14 23.88 -18.47 -1.97
C ALA A 14 22.37 -18.70 -2.05
N GLU A 15 21.89 -19.81 -1.48
CA GLU A 15 20.46 -20.17 -1.46
C GLU A 15 19.69 -19.25 -0.52
N PHE A 16 20.27 -18.88 0.61
CA PHE A 16 19.67 -17.92 1.54
C PHE A 16 19.59 -16.52 0.92
N TYR A 17 20.67 -16.05 0.28
CA TYR A 17 20.66 -14.80 -0.48
C TYR A 17 19.57 -14.80 -1.55
N ARG A 18 19.48 -15.87 -2.36
CA ARG A 18 18.48 -16.00 -3.43
C ARG A 18 17.06 -15.95 -2.86
N PHE A 19 16.80 -16.70 -1.78
CA PHE A 19 15.50 -16.72 -1.13
C PHE A 19 15.05 -15.33 -0.63
N ILE A 20 15.94 -14.63 0.07
CA ILE A 20 15.63 -13.27 0.58
C ILE A 20 15.41 -12.30 -0.59
N ARG A 21 16.24 -12.37 -1.64
CA ARG A 21 16.12 -11.51 -2.81
C ARG A 21 14.78 -11.73 -3.54
N GLU A 22 14.45 -12.97 -3.84
CA GLU A 22 13.18 -13.34 -4.47
C GLU A 22 11.98 -12.87 -3.65
N ARG A 23 12.07 -12.96 -2.31
CA ARG A 23 11.01 -12.49 -1.42
C ARG A 23 10.85 -10.97 -1.45
N ILE A 24 11.95 -10.22 -1.46
CA ILE A 24 11.92 -8.76 -1.57
C ILE A 24 11.31 -8.34 -2.91
N ASP A 25 11.78 -8.92 -4.03
CA ASP A 25 11.28 -8.60 -5.37
C ASP A 25 9.76 -8.88 -5.49
N TYR A 26 9.28 -9.96 -4.87
CA TYR A 26 7.86 -10.27 -4.77
C TYR A 26 7.06 -9.24 -3.96
N GLU A 27 7.54 -8.85 -2.79
CA GLU A 27 6.86 -7.83 -1.96
C GLU A 27 6.83 -6.45 -2.63
N GLU A 28 7.91 -6.06 -3.32
CA GLU A 28 7.97 -4.83 -4.12
C GLU A 28 6.96 -4.86 -5.28
N THR A 29 6.81 -6.01 -5.95
CA THR A 29 5.80 -6.21 -6.98
C THR A 29 4.38 -6.06 -6.41
N LEU A 30 4.09 -6.70 -5.27
CA LEU A 30 2.81 -6.57 -4.60
C LEU A 30 2.52 -5.14 -4.13
N LEU A 31 3.53 -4.43 -3.61
CA LEU A 31 3.43 -3.02 -3.25
C LEU A 31 2.97 -2.17 -4.44
N ASN A 32 3.65 -2.32 -5.59
CA ASN A 32 3.28 -1.61 -6.81
C ASN A 32 1.84 -1.93 -7.25
N GLN A 33 1.44 -3.21 -7.21
CA GLN A 33 0.07 -3.61 -7.54
C GLN A 33 -0.96 -2.96 -6.60
N ARG A 34 -0.72 -2.93 -5.28
CA ARG A 34 -1.62 -2.28 -4.31
C ARG A 34 -1.83 -0.81 -4.62
N VAL A 35 -0.76 -0.10 -4.99
CA VAL A 35 -0.83 1.32 -5.36
C VAL A 35 -1.61 1.52 -6.65
N ILE A 36 -1.36 0.70 -7.66
CA ILE A 36 -2.10 0.73 -8.93
C ILE A 36 -3.59 0.48 -8.68
N TRP A 37 -3.94 -0.53 -7.89
CA TRP A 37 -5.33 -0.83 -7.52
C TRP A 37 -5.98 0.36 -6.80
N LEU A 38 -5.27 0.98 -5.86
CA LEU A 38 -5.77 2.16 -5.18
C LEU A 38 -6.04 3.30 -6.18
N ILE A 39 -5.08 3.63 -7.05
CA ILE A 39 -5.24 4.71 -8.04
C ILE A 39 -6.48 4.47 -8.90
N PHE A 40 -6.65 3.25 -9.43
CA PHE A 40 -7.82 2.93 -10.25
C PHE A 40 -9.14 3.06 -9.49
N SER A 41 -9.24 2.51 -8.27
CA SER A 41 -10.44 2.61 -7.46
C SER A 41 -10.75 4.07 -7.10
N GLN A 42 -9.74 4.85 -6.76
CA GLN A 42 -9.90 6.25 -6.39
C GLN A 42 -10.31 7.11 -7.59
N SER A 43 -9.76 6.89 -8.79
CA SER A 43 -10.21 7.57 -10.01
C SER A 43 -11.70 7.31 -10.29
N PHE A 44 -12.17 6.07 -10.09
CA PHE A 44 -13.59 5.75 -10.23
C PHE A 44 -14.45 6.47 -9.18
N LEU A 45 -14.07 6.42 -7.91
CA LEU A 45 -14.82 7.02 -6.81
C LEU A 45 -14.88 8.56 -6.91
N VAL A 46 -13.76 9.21 -7.25
CA VAL A 46 -13.70 10.66 -7.51
C VAL A 46 -14.59 11.04 -8.68
N SER A 47 -14.58 10.26 -9.77
CA SER A 47 -15.42 10.53 -10.94
C SER A 47 -16.91 10.40 -10.60
N ALA A 48 -17.29 9.34 -9.89
CA ALA A 48 -18.66 9.16 -9.41
C ALA A 48 -19.10 10.31 -8.50
N TYR A 49 -18.24 10.73 -7.58
CA TYR A 49 -18.49 11.86 -6.70
C TYR A 49 -18.69 13.17 -7.47
N ALA A 50 -17.83 13.46 -8.44
CA ALA A 50 -17.95 14.65 -9.28
C ALA A 50 -19.25 14.65 -10.11
N ILE A 51 -19.67 13.51 -10.65
CA ILE A 51 -20.95 13.38 -11.39
C ILE A 51 -22.13 13.72 -10.47
N ILE A 52 -22.12 13.23 -9.24
CA ILE A 52 -23.18 13.49 -8.27
C ILE A 52 -23.23 14.98 -7.88
N LEU A 53 -22.08 15.61 -7.67
CA LEU A 53 -22.01 17.05 -7.37
C LEU A 53 -22.48 17.94 -8.53
N ASN A 54 -22.32 17.47 -9.76
CA ASN A 54 -22.80 18.19 -10.96
C ASN A 54 -24.24 17.84 -11.36
N SER A 55 -24.89 16.92 -10.62
CA SER A 55 -26.27 16.55 -10.90
C SER A 55 -27.24 17.63 -10.39
N PRO A 56 -28.40 17.85 -11.05
CA PRO A 56 -29.36 18.86 -10.62
C PRO A 56 -29.79 18.65 -9.16
N PRO A 57 -29.92 19.72 -8.36
CA PRO A 57 -30.24 19.63 -6.94
C PRO A 57 -31.67 19.14 -6.68
N GLU A 58 -32.57 19.27 -7.65
CA GLU A 58 -33.95 18.78 -7.59
C GLU A 58 -34.13 17.60 -8.56
N PRO A 59 -33.90 16.36 -8.11
CA PRO A 59 -34.21 15.22 -8.95
C PRO A 59 -35.71 15.14 -9.21
N LYS A 60 -36.09 14.71 -10.42
CA LYS A 60 -37.49 14.64 -10.89
C LYS A 60 -38.41 13.76 -10.03
N SER A 61 -37.84 12.95 -9.13
CA SER A 61 -38.58 12.14 -8.18
C SER A 61 -37.92 12.19 -6.80
N PRO A 62 -38.72 12.29 -5.71
CA PRO A 62 -38.21 12.39 -4.34
C PRO A 62 -37.34 11.20 -3.93
N MET A 63 -37.60 10.00 -4.49
CA MET A 63 -36.81 8.80 -4.20
C MET A 63 -35.31 8.95 -4.58
N TYR A 64 -35.01 9.74 -5.61
CA TYR A 64 -33.62 9.95 -6.04
C TYR A 64 -32.92 11.03 -5.21
N SER A 65 -33.66 11.91 -4.53
CA SER A 65 -33.08 12.95 -3.66
C SER A 65 -32.41 12.31 -2.45
N ASP A 66 -33.13 11.42 -1.76
CA ASP A 66 -32.59 10.72 -0.59
C ASP A 66 -31.36 9.87 -0.94
N LEU A 67 -31.40 9.18 -2.10
CA LEU A 67 -30.29 8.38 -2.57
C LEU A 67 -29.07 9.24 -2.92
N GLN A 68 -29.27 10.39 -3.56
CA GLN A 68 -28.20 11.32 -3.90
C GLN A 68 -27.52 11.85 -2.64
N SER A 69 -28.28 12.28 -1.63
CA SER A 69 -27.74 12.71 -0.33
C SER A 69 -26.97 11.60 0.37
N CYS A 70 -27.48 10.36 0.34
CA CYS A 70 -26.77 9.21 0.90
C CYS A 70 -25.43 8.97 0.19
N LEU A 71 -25.40 9.01 -1.15
CA LEU A 71 -24.18 8.77 -1.93
C LEU A 71 -23.13 9.87 -1.76
N ILE A 72 -23.53 11.13 -1.58
CA ILE A 72 -22.63 12.26 -1.28
C ILE A 72 -21.81 11.96 -0.02
N TRP A 73 -22.40 11.33 1.00
CA TRP A 73 -21.66 10.98 2.21
C TRP A 73 -20.96 9.62 2.11
N LEU A 74 -21.62 8.63 1.51
CA LEU A 74 -21.11 7.26 1.44
C LEU A 74 -19.83 7.14 0.60
N LEU A 75 -19.76 7.83 -0.54
CA LEU A 75 -18.60 7.71 -1.44
C LEU A 75 -17.29 8.23 -0.79
N PRO A 76 -17.23 9.42 -0.18
CA PRO A 76 -16.05 9.85 0.56
C PRO A 76 -15.66 8.90 1.70
N VAL A 77 -16.63 8.40 2.48
CA VAL A 77 -16.35 7.46 3.59
C VAL A 77 -15.74 6.17 3.07
N LEU A 78 -16.34 5.55 2.05
CA LEU A 78 -15.80 4.32 1.44
C LEU A 78 -14.40 4.55 0.86
N SER A 79 -14.20 5.68 0.20
CA SER A 79 -12.91 6.03 -0.41
C SER A 79 -11.81 6.24 0.64
N LEU A 80 -12.16 6.87 1.77
CA LEU A 80 -11.27 7.07 2.91
C LEU A 80 -10.89 5.73 3.56
N ILE A 81 -11.88 4.88 3.85
CA ILE A 81 -11.64 3.55 4.44
C ILE A 81 -10.73 2.71 3.55
N LEU A 82 -11.03 2.65 2.24
CA LEU A 82 -10.21 1.91 1.28
C LEU A 82 -8.77 2.42 1.26
N SER A 83 -8.57 3.75 1.27
CA SER A 83 -7.23 4.35 1.29
C SER A 83 -6.46 4.02 2.57
N ILE A 84 -7.13 4.01 3.73
CA ILE A 84 -6.53 3.61 5.02
C ILE A 84 -6.12 2.14 5.00
N ILE A 85 -6.99 1.24 4.51
CA ILE A 85 -6.68 -0.20 4.42
C ILE A 85 -5.43 -0.43 3.56
N ILE A 86 -5.38 0.20 2.38
CA ILE A 86 -4.21 0.08 1.50
C ILE A 86 -2.97 0.68 2.15
N TYR A 87 -3.08 1.83 2.82
CA TYR A 87 -1.96 2.44 3.53
C TYR A 87 -1.37 1.52 4.59
N VAL A 88 -2.21 0.93 5.45
CA VAL A 88 -1.77 -0.05 6.46
C VAL A 88 -1.09 -1.25 5.80
N SER A 89 -1.64 -1.76 4.69
CA SER A 89 -1.04 -2.86 3.94
C SER A 89 0.35 -2.50 3.38
N VAL A 90 0.53 -1.28 2.87
CA VAL A 90 1.82 -0.77 2.40
C VAL A 90 2.84 -0.71 3.55
N ILE A 91 2.46 -0.13 4.70
CA ILE A 91 3.35 -0.05 5.86
C ILE A 91 3.76 -1.44 6.36
N SER A 92 2.82 -2.39 6.38
CA SER A 92 3.08 -3.79 6.73
C SER A 92 4.10 -4.43 5.79
N ALA A 93 3.97 -4.23 4.47
CA ALA A 93 4.89 -4.80 3.49
C ALA A 93 6.28 -4.16 3.57
N LEU A 94 6.37 -2.84 3.76
CA LEU A 94 7.64 -2.15 3.97
C LEU A 94 8.35 -2.64 5.25
N SER A 95 7.59 -2.88 6.32
CA SER A 95 8.12 -3.44 7.57
C SER A 95 8.66 -4.86 7.36
N HIS A 96 7.95 -5.69 6.58
CA HIS A 96 8.40 -7.04 6.25
C HIS A 96 9.68 -7.03 5.40
N ILE A 97 9.78 -6.14 4.40
CA ILE A 97 11.01 -5.96 3.61
C ILE A 97 12.18 -5.52 4.51
N ALA A 98 11.94 -4.64 5.49
CA ALA A 98 12.97 -4.22 6.44
C ALA A 98 13.45 -5.39 7.31
N GLN A 99 12.53 -6.21 7.83
CA GLN A 99 12.86 -7.41 8.61
C GLN A 99 13.62 -8.46 7.81
N LEU A 100 13.28 -8.66 6.53
CA LEU A 100 14.00 -9.58 5.64
C LEU A 100 15.46 -9.13 5.42
N ARG A 101 15.67 -7.81 5.31
CA ARG A 101 17.02 -7.24 5.17
C ARG A 101 17.82 -7.37 6.46
N GLU A 102 17.22 -7.08 7.61
CA GLU A 102 17.85 -7.29 8.91
C GLU A 102 18.21 -8.76 9.15
N SER A 103 17.34 -9.69 8.74
CA SER A 103 17.60 -11.13 8.80
C SER A 103 18.80 -11.53 7.92
N TYR A 104 19.00 -10.85 6.79
CA TYR A 104 20.18 -11.06 5.94
C TYR A 104 21.46 -10.51 6.58
N GLU A 105 21.40 -9.31 7.17
CA GLU A 105 22.56 -8.66 7.80
C GLU A 105 23.03 -9.38 9.07
N THR A 106 22.12 -10.05 9.78
CA THR A 106 22.40 -10.81 11.01
C THR A 106 22.79 -12.28 10.77
N TYR A 107 22.66 -12.78 9.53
CA TYR A 107 23.00 -14.17 9.20
C TYR A 107 24.52 -14.42 9.35
N PRO A 108 24.95 -15.57 9.90
CA PRO A 108 26.37 -15.86 10.12
C PRO A 108 27.17 -15.73 8.82
N LYS A 109 28.10 -14.77 8.80
CA LYS A 109 28.97 -14.52 7.66
C LYS A 109 29.96 -15.67 7.52
N ASP A 110 29.71 -16.55 6.56
CA ASP A 110 30.71 -17.47 6.04
C ASP A 110 31.53 -16.75 4.95
N ASP A 111 32.76 -17.20 4.65
CA ASP A 111 33.69 -16.59 3.66
C ASP A 111 33.09 -16.44 2.25
N THR A 112 31.94 -17.08 2.00
CA THR A 112 31.16 -17.01 0.76
C THR A 112 30.14 -15.87 0.72
N ILE A 113 29.69 -15.33 1.87
CA ILE A 113 28.67 -14.27 1.95
C ILE A 113 29.22 -12.91 1.51
N ASP A 114 30.50 -12.62 1.83
CA ASP A 114 31.16 -11.37 1.46
C ASP A 114 31.36 -11.20 -0.06
N ARG A 115 31.09 -12.24 -0.86
CA ARG A 115 31.12 -12.21 -2.33
C ARG A 115 29.80 -11.82 -2.96
N PHE A 116 28.69 -11.81 -2.21
CA PHE A 116 27.39 -11.39 -2.73
C PHE A 116 27.26 -9.87 -2.67
N PRO A 117 26.64 -9.23 -3.68
CA PRO A 117 26.42 -7.80 -3.65
C PRO A 117 25.59 -7.44 -2.43
N MET A 118 25.93 -6.32 -1.79
CA MET A 118 25.09 -5.78 -0.73
C MET A 118 23.69 -5.56 -1.31
N MET A 119 22.66 -6.08 -0.63
CA MET A 119 21.26 -5.77 -0.98
C MET A 119 20.93 -4.26 -0.80
N ASN A 120 21.91 -3.47 -0.35
CA ASN A 120 21.92 -2.03 -0.31
C ASN A 120 22.42 -1.44 -1.65
N GLU A 121 21.65 -1.61 -2.72
CA GLU A 121 21.78 -0.68 -3.85
C GLU A 121 21.41 0.73 -3.37
N THR A 122 22.18 1.72 -3.85
CA THR A 122 22.26 3.11 -3.35
C THR A 122 21.00 3.66 -2.68
N SER A 123 21.14 4.03 -1.41
CA SER A 123 20.08 4.51 -0.49
C SER A 123 19.15 5.58 -1.08
N PHE A 124 19.65 6.40 -2.01
CA PHE A 124 18.89 7.49 -2.62
C PHE A 124 17.85 7.02 -3.65
N ILE A 125 18.23 6.15 -4.59
CA ILE A 125 17.31 5.60 -5.62
C ILE A 125 16.24 4.76 -4.93
N ARG A 126 16.62 3.99 -3.90
CA ARG A 126 15.68 3.22 -3.07
C ARG A 126 14.69 4.08 -2.30
N ARG A 127 15.14 5.20 -1.72
CA ARG A 127 14.26 6.14 -1.03
C ARG A 127 13.25 6.74 -2.00
N LEU A 128 13.68 7.18 -3.18
CA LEU A 128 12.78 7.72 -4.20
C LEU A 128 11.79 6.67 -4.73
N GLY A 129 12.23 5.42 -4.94
CA GLY A 129 11.35 4.32 -5.36
C GLY A 129 10.31 3.92 -4.31
N GLY A 130 10.60 4.10 -3.02
CA GLY A 130 9.67 3.82 -1.92
C GLY A 130 8.68 4.95 -1.61
N LEU A 131 8.85 6.14 -2.20
CA LEU A 131 7.96 7.29 -1.94
C LEU A 131 6.54 7.11 -2.48
N PRO A 132 6.33 6.67 -3.74
CA PRO A 132 4.97 6.61 -4.31
C PRO A 132 4.01 5.72 -3.51
N PRO A 133 4.40 4.51 -3.03
CA PRO A 133 3.51 3.68 -2.24
C PRO A 133 3.04 4.30 -0.92
N ILE A 134 3.84 5.22 -0.35
CA ILE A 134 3.49 5.90 0.90
C ILE A 134 2.69 7.18 0.61
N LEU A 135 3.15 7.99 -0.35
CA LEU A 135 2.57 9.29 -0.63
C LEU A 135 1.18 9.18 -1.27
N VAL A 136 0.99 8.26 -2.22
CA VAL A 136 -0.27 8.16 -2.95
C VAL A 136 -1.47 7.88 -2.03
N PRO A 137 -1.43 6.88 -1.12
CA PRO A 137 -2.53 6.69 -0.17
C PRO A 137 -2.73 7.87 0.76
N LEU A 138 -1.65 8.51 1.24
CA LEU A 138 -1.77 9.69 2.13
C LEU A 138 -2.46 10.86 1.44
N LEU A 139 -2.17 11.10 0.17
CA LEU A 139 -2.84 12.15 -0.61
C LEU A 139 -4.34 11.88 -0.73
N PHE A 140 -4.75 10.64 -1.01
CA PHE A 140 -6.17 10.28 -1.07
C PHE A 140 -6.85 10.35 0.31
N ILE A 141 -6.20 9.88 1.37
CA ILE A 141 -6.70 10.02 2.74
C ILE A 141 -6.95 11.50 3.06
N GLY A 142 -5.96 12.36 2.78
CA GLY A 142 -6.06 13.80 3.02
C GLY A 142 -7.18 14.45 2.22
N ALA A 143 -7.30 14.12 0.93
CA ALA A 143 -8.34 14.66 0.06
C ALA A 143 -9.75 14.29 0.52
N TRP A 144 -10.01 13.02 0.81
CA TRP A 144 -11.34 12.57 1.25
C TRP A 144 -11.68 13.01 2.67
N ALA A 145 -10.70 13.04 3.58
CA ALA A 145 -10.90 13.60 4.91
C ALA A 145 -11.26 15.09 4.84
N PHE A 146 -10.59 15.86 3.97
CA PHE A 146 -10.90 17.27 3.76
C PHE A 146 -12.33 17.46 3.25
N LEU A 147 -12.76 16.68 2.26
CA LEU A 147 -14.13 16.74 1.74
C LEU A 147 -15.16 16.37 2.81
N LEU A 148 -14.93 15.31 3.59
CA LEU A 148 -15.83 14.93 4.68
C LEU A 148 -15.95 16.00 5.77
N ILE A 149 -14.84 16.64 6.14
CA ILE A 149 -14.86 17.75 7.10
C ILE A 149 -15.67 18.92 6.54
N LYS A 150 -15.56 19.19 5.24
CA LYS A 150 -16.32 20.27 4.58
C LYS A 150 -17.82 20.01 4.52
N GLU A 151 -18.24 18.76 4.35
CA GLU A 151 -19.68 18.44 4.35
C GLU A 151 -20.28 18.38 5.76
N LEU A 152 -19.46 18.22 6.80
CA LEU A 152 -19.91 18.20 8.19
C LEU A 152 -19.93 19.60 8.86
N ALA A 153 -19.28 20.60 8.26
CA ALA A 153 -19.09 21.95 8.82
C ALA A 153 -20.04 22.97 8.19
#